data_AF-A0A962QS71-F1
#
_entry.id   AF-A0A962QS71-F1
#
_cell.length_a   1.000
_cell.length_b   1.000
_cell.length_c   1.000
_cell.angle_alpha   90.00
_cell.angle_beta   90.00
_cell.angle_gamma   90.00
#
_symmetry.space_group_name_H-M   'P 1'
#
loop_
_entity.id
_entity.type
_entity.pdbx_description
1 polymer ?
#
loop_
_entity_poly.entity_id
_entity_poly.type
_entity_poly.pdbx_seq_one_letter_code
_entity_poly.pdbx_strand_id
1 'polypeptide(L)'
;AVVAIPADGDVAVLYLRADLLDDPVHRQRFAARFGRPLAVPETWAEYTDLVTYFHRPADGFYGALEPREPLTGWMYWMLRYASRGRPNQWLFDDAMRPLIDSPAGIAATRDYLATVAASPPDILAAGNDYSYTLPLFLQGKGFATIITLAAAKLINQPHSPVRGKAIAVPMPGNRIGGTLVRRGALIYGNNLVVPRRAPNKALAFLFAMWLTDPDNSRHSVGVRGGFADPYRLTHFDDPRIREVYSPAMLDVVREGLPETVPAGIGVPGDAAYLAALSTQLWQAAAGKISAAQAMRRTAQAWETITESHGRESQIAHWRRHRRLYPGAMETAR
;
A
#
# COMPACT_ATOMS: atom_id res chain seq x y z
N ALA A 1 -27.08 -11.76 -7.03
CA ALA A 1 -25.75 -11.48 -6.46
C ALA A 1 -25.63 -9.97 -6.21
N VAL A 2 -24.80 -9.55 -5.25
CA VAL A 2 -24.31 -8.16 -5.24
C VAL A 2 -23.26 -8.07 -6.34
N VAL A 3 -23.39 -7.09 -7.22
CA VAL A 3 -22.41 -6.82 -8.28
C VAL A 3 -21.61 -5.61 -7.83
N ALA A 4 -20.29 -5.76 -7.77
CA ALA A 4 -19.33 -4.67 -7.57
C ALA A 4 -18.53 -4.52 -8.86
N ILE A 5 -18.45 -3.30 -9.37
CA ILE A 5 -17.69 -2.96 -10.58
C ILE A 5 -16.55 -2.02 -10.16
N PRO A 6 -15.28 -2.40 -10.40
CA PRO A 6 -14.14 -1.54 -10.08
C PRO A 6 -14.25 -0.20 -10.79
N ALA A 7 -13.99 0.88 -10.05
CA ALA A 7 -13.99 2.25 -10.57
C ALA A 7 -12.78 3.06 -10.14
N ASP A 8 -11.86 2.46 -9.38
CA ASP A 8 -10.63 3.10 -8.92
C ASP A 8 -9.54 2.06 -8.61
N GLY A 9 -8.29 2.43 -8.89
CA GLY A 9 -7.14 1.53 -8.93
C GLY A 9 -6.36 1.46 -7.64
N ASP A 10 -6.14 2.58 -6.93
CA ASP A 10 -5.59 2.68 -5.57
C ASP A 10 -4.41 1.75 -5.18
N VAL A 11 -3.56 1.37 -6.15
CA VAL A 11 -2.35 0.58 -5.90
C VAL A 11 -1.33 1.45 -5.17
N ALA A 12 -0.71 0.91 -4.12
CA ALA A 12 0.34 1.59 -3.38
C ALA A 12 1.60 1.80 -4.23
N VAL A 13 2.10 3.03 -4.20
CA VAL A 13 3.32 3.47 -4.89
C VAL A 13 4.26 4.11 -3.87
N LEU A 14 5.54 3.78 -3.95
CA LEU A 14 6.57 4.50 -3.20
C LEU A 14 7.06 5.69 -4.02
N TYR A 15 6.92 6.89 -3.48
CA TYR A 15 7.50 8.10 -4.03
C TYR A 15 8.70 8.55 -3.20
N LEU A 16 9.79 8.90 -3.88
CA LEU A 16 11.02 9.40 -3.29
C LEU A 16 11.41 10.75 -3.88
N ARG A 17 12.14 11.56 -3.10
CA ARG A 17 12.79 12.79 -3.57
C ARG A 17 14.08 12.47 -4.34
N ALA A 18 13.97 12.44 -5.67
CA ALA A 18 15.09 12.18 -6.58
C ALA A 18 16.18 13.24 -6.49
N ASP A 19 15.82 14.51 -6.32
CA ASP A 19 16.79 15.60 -6.16
C ASP A 19 17.71 15.41 -4.95
N LEU A 20 17.21 14.76 -3.89
CA LEU A 20 18.00 14.40 -2.72
C LEU A 20 18.84 13.14 -2.91
N LEU A 21 18.37 12.18 -3.73
CA LEU A 21 19.15 11.00 -4.12
C LEU A 21 20.31 11.36 -5.07
N ASP A 22 20.12 12.39 -5.88
CA ASP A 22 21.08 12.84 -6.89
C ASP A 22 22.11 13.84 -6.37
N ASP A 23 21.88 14.41 -5.19
CA ASP A 23 22.79 15.35 -4.56
C ASP A 23 24.14 14.64 -4.20
N PRO A 24 25.28 15.13 -4.72
CA PRO A 24 26.59 14.52 -4.49
C PRO A 24 27.03 14.54 -3.03
N VAL A 25 26.61 15.55 -2.25
CA VAL A 25 26.89 15.65 -0.81
C VAL A 25 26.12 14.57 -0.06
N HIS A 26 24.84 14.35 -0.41
CA HIS A 26 24.06 13.26 0.17
C HIS A 26 24.64 11.89 -0.19
N ARG A 27 25.03 11.69 -1.46
CA ARG A 27 25.70 10.44 -1.89
C ARG A 27 26.96 10.15 -1.09
N GLN A 28 27.84 11.14 -0.92
CA GLN A 28 29.08 10.98 -0.15
C GLN A 28 28.81 10.67 1.34
N ARG A 29 27.94 11.47 1.98
CA ARG A 29 27.64 11.33 3.42
C ARG A 29 26.91 10.01 3.73
N PHE A 30 25.99 9.60 2.86
CA PHE A 30 25.28 8.34 3.01
C PHE A 30 26.26 7.16 2.90
N ALA A 31 27.14 7.17 1.89
CA ALA A 31 28.15 6.12 1.73
C ALA A 31 29.10 6.03 2.93
N ALA A 32 29.53 7.16 3.47
CA ALA A 32 30.36 7.19 4.68
C ALA A 32 29.64 6.63 5.93
N ARG A 33 28.32 6.84 6.05
CA ARG A 33 27.53 6.40 7.21
C ARG A 33 27.08 4.93 7.13
N PHE A 34 26.66 4.48 5.96
CA PHE A 34 26.04 3.16 5.77
C PHE A 34 26.92 2.16 5.02
N GLY A 35 28.11 2.57 4.56
CA GLY A 35 29.05 1.69 3.87
C GLY A 35 28.59 1.20 2.49
N ARG A 36 27.57 1.85 1.90
CA ARG A 36 27.00 1.51 0.58
C ARG A 36 26.54 2.77 -0.17
N PRO A 37 26.47 2.75 -1.51
CA PRO A 37 25.97 3.88 -2.29
C PRO A 37 24.54 4.28 -1.91
N LEU A 38 24.25 5.59 -2.00
CA LEU A 38 22.89 6.11 -1.95
C LEU A 38 22.17 5.74 -3.25
N ALA A 39 21.10 4.96 -3.15
CA ALA A 39 20.34 4.46 -4.29
C ALA A 39 18.86 4.26 -3.92
N VAL A 40 18.01 4.06 -4.93
CA VAL A 40 16.63 3.60 -4.76
C VAL A 40 16.63 2.27 -3.98
N PRO A 41 15.78 2.09 -2.95
CA PRO A 41 15.83 0.92 -2.10
C PRO A 41 15.23 -0.30 -2.79
N GLU A 42 15.96 -1.41 -2.77
CA GLU A 42 15.44 -2.71 -3.18
C GLU A 42 14.71 -3.42 -2.03
N THR A 43 15.18 -3.23 -0.80
CA THR A 43 14.66 -3.91 0.39
C THR A 43 14.05 -2.96 1.42
N TRP A 44 13.16 -3.46 2.28
CA TRP A 44 12.60 -2.68 3.39
C TRP A 44 13.66 -2.18 4.38
N ALA A 45 14.76 -2.94 4.55
CA ALA A 45 15.90 -2.52 5.35
C ALA A 45 16.59 -1.30 4.72
N GLU A 46 16.86 -1.35 3.41
CA GLU A 46 17.44 -0.21 2.70
C GLU A 46 16.52 1.00 2.70
N TYR A 47 15.20 0.79 2.59
CA TYR A 47 14.21 1.86 2.71
C TYR A 47 14.27 2.51 4.10
N THR A 48 14.40 1.71 5.16
CA THR A 48 14.54 2.19 6.54
C THR A 48 15.78 3.06 6.70
N ASP A 49 16.93 2.63 6.18
CA ASP A 49 18.16 3.44 6.20
C ASP A 49 17.97 4.80 5.51
N LEU A 50 17.29 4.84 4.37
CA LEU A 50 17.05 6.07 3.62
C LEU A 50 16.17 7.04 4.42
N VAL A 51 15.02 6.58 4.93
CA VAL A 51 14.13 7.46 5.68
C VAL A 51 14.78 7.92 6.99
N THR A 52 15.55 7.06 7.65
CA THR A 52 16.33 7.45 8.84
C THR A 52 17.43 8.47 8.51
N TYR A 53 18.12 8.32 7.37
CA TYR A 53 19.17 9.25 6.96
C TYR A 53 18.62 10.65 6.69
N PHE A 54 17.50 10.75 5.97
CA PHE A 54 16.93 12.03 5.56
C PHE A 54 16.05 12.71 6.62
N HIS A 55 15.67 12.00 7.69
CA HIS A 55 14.85 12.54 8.76
C HIS A 55 15.60 13.64 9.55
N ARG A 56 15.05 14.86 9.52
CA ARG A 56 15.56 16.07 10.17
C ARG A 56 14.38 16.83 10.81
N PRO A 57 13.83 16.32 11.92
CA PRO A 57 12.59 16.84 12.49
C PRO A 57 12.75 18.26 13.05
N ALA A 58 13.97 18.65 13.47
CA ALA A 58 14.29 20.02 13.88
C ALA A 58 14.09 21.04 12.76
N ASP A 59 14.24 20.61 11.49
CA ASP A 59 14.02 21.43 10.30
C ASP A 59 12.59 21.28 9.75
N GLY A 60 11.72 20.53 10.45
CA GLY A 60 10.39 20.17 9.95
C GLY A 60 10.43 19.27 8.70
N PHE A 61 11.52 18.51 8.51
CA PHE A 61 11.70 17.62 7.36
C PHE A 61 11.71 16.16 7.80
N TYR A 62 10.77 15.36 7.29
CA TYR A 62 10.53 13.99 7.75
C TYR A 62 11.00 12.93 6.75
N GLY A 63 11.55 11.83 7.25
CA GLY A 63 12.03 10.74 6.40
C GLY A 63 10.88 10.00 5.73
N ALA A 64 9.86 9.63 6.51
CA ALA A 64 8.74 8.82 6.08
C ALA A 64 7.40 9.52 6.34
N LEU A 65 6.62 9.72 5.27
CA LEU A 65 5.27 10.27 5.28
C LEU A 65 4.26 9.18 4.91
N GLU A 66 4.22 8.13 5.71
CA GLU A 66 3.25 7.05 5.63
C GLU A 66 2.21 7.21 6.75
N PRO A 67 0.90 7.19 6.47
CA PRO A 67 -0.12 7.13 7.52
C PRO A 67 0.10 6.00 8.52
N ARG A 68 -0.11 6.31 9.80
CA ARG A 68 -0.01 5.38 10.93
C ARG A 68 -1.20 5.45 11.87
N GLU A 69 -2.24 6.18 11.50
CA GLU A 69 -3.47 6.27 12.28
C GLU A 69 -4.23 4.93 12.27
N PRO A 70 -5.07 4.65 13.29
CA PRO A 70 -5.67 3.34 13.49
C PRO A 70 -6.44 2.75 12.29
N LEU A 71 -7.12 3.55 11.47
CA LEU A 71 -7.95 3.03 10.38
C LEU A 71 -7.13 2.53 9.18
N THR A 72 -6.05 3.22 8.83
CA THR A 72 -5.26 2.98 7.60
C THR A 72 -3.89 2.35 7.86
N GLY A 73 -3.43 2.27 9.11
CA GLY A 73 -2.09 1.75 9.44
C GLY A 73 -1.81 0.33 8.92
N TRP A 74 -2.82 -0.54 8.86
CA TRP A 74 -2.67 -1.91 8.34
C TRP A 74 -2.23 -1.97 6.87
N MET A 75 -2.59 -0.98 6.07
CA MET A 75 -2.31 -0.91 4.62
C MET A 75 -0.79 -0.94 4.37
N TYR A 76 -0.06 -0.17 5.19
CA TYR A 76 1.40 -0.03 5.10
C TYR A 76 2.15 -1.20 5.75
N TRP A 77 1.52 -1.87 6.72
CA TRP A 77 2.03 -3.13 7.24
C TRP A 77 1.88 -4.26 6.22
N MET A 78 0.78 -4.31 5.46
CA MET A 78 0.51 -5.36 4.48
C MET A 78 1.59 -5.46 3.40
N LEU A 79 2.09 -4.32 2.90
CA LEU A 79 3.18 -4.25 1.92
C LEU A 79 4.46 -4.95 2.42
N ARG A 80 4.77 -4.78 3.71
CA ARG A 80 5.92 -5.39 4.38
C ARG A 80 5.69 -6.87 4.63
N TYR A 81 4.49 -7.26 5.08
CA TYR A 81 4.16 -8.66 5.35
C TYR A 81 4.08 -9.50 4.08
N ALA A 82 3.37 -9.04 3.06
CA ALA A 82 3.14 -9.79 1.82
C ALA A 82 4.46 -10.18 1.11
N SER A 83 5.49 -9.34 1.21
CA SER A 83 6.80 -9.57 0.59
C SER A 83 7.70 -10.55 1.35
N ARG A 84 7.24 -11.17 2.45
CA ARG A 84 8.04 -12.07 3.30
C ARG A 84 8.00 -13.55 2.92
N GLY A 85 7.27 -13.93 1.87
CA GLY A 85 7.09 -15.32 1.48
C GLY A 85 7.12 -15.52 -0.03
N ARG A 86 7.62 -16.68 -0.47
CA ARG A 86 7.69 -17.10 -1.87
C ARG A 86 7.08 -18.50 -2.01
N PRO A 87 6.12 -18.76 -2.93
CA PRO A 87 5.57 -17.81 -3.89
C PRO A 87 4.67 -16.73 -3.26
N ASN A 88 4.15 -16.90 -2.05
CA ASN A 88 3.40 -15.86 -1.34
C ASN A 88 3.57 -15.99 0.18
N GLN A 89 3.48 -14.86 0.90
CA GLN A 89 3.24 -14.86 2.34
C GLN A 89 1.73 -14.86 2.61
N TRP A 90 1.23 -15.94 3.20
CA TRP A 90 -0.20 -16.10 3.47
C TRP A 90 -0.61 -15.50 4.82
N LEU A 91 -1.82 -14.95 4.91
CA LEU A 91 -2.40 -14.48 6.18
C LEU A 91 -2.89 -15.63 7.05
N PHE A 92 -3.42 -16.69 6.43
CA PHE A 92 -3.91 -17.90 7.09
C PHE A 92 -3.45 -19.15 6.34
N ASP A 93 -3.45 -20.28 7.03
CA ASP A 93 -3.28 -21.59 6.40
C ASP A 93 -4.59 -22.13 5.79
N ASP A 94 -4.58 -23.39 5.32
CA ASP A 94 -5.74 -24.06 4.72
C ASP A 94 -6.92 -24.30 5.67
N ALA A 95 -6.68 -24.23 6.98
CA ALA A 95 -7.66 -24.41 8.05
C ALA A 95 -8.12 -23.08 8.65
N MET A 96 -7.82 -21.96 7.98
CA MET A 96 -8.09 -20.59 8.46
C MET A 96 -7.41 -20.27 9.81
N ARG A 97 -6.28 -20.91 10.11
CA ARG A 97 -5.45 -20.53 11.27
C ARG A 97 -4.53 -19.37 10.89
N PRO A 98 -4.48 -18.27 11.66
CA PRO A 98 -3.63 -17.12 11.37
C PRO A 98 -2.15 -17.49 11.33
N LEU A 99 -1.43 -16.97 10.34
CA LEU A 99 0.01 -17.17 10.16
C LEU A 99 0.86 -15.96 10.56
N ILE A 100 0.21 -14.90 11.04
CA ILE A 100 0.86 -13.63 11.37
C ILE A 100 1.66 -13.67 12.68
N ASP A 101 1.31 -14.56 13.63
CA ASP A 101 2.14 -14.81 14.83
C ASP A 101 3.29 -15.77 14.49
N SER A 102 4.21 -15.26 13.68
CA SER A 102 5.34 -15.99 13.12
C SER A 102 6.56 -15.09 12.99
N PRO A 103 7.77 -15.64 12.76
CA PRO A 103 8.95 -14.82 12.49
C PRO A 103 8.75 -13.81 11.36
N ALA A 104 8.00 -14.17 10.31
CA ALA A 104 7.68 -13.28 9.19
C ALA A 104 6.79 -12.10 9.61
N GLY A 105 5.71 -12.36 10.36
CA GLY A 105 4.83 -11.31 10.87
C GLY A 105 5.54 -10.39 11.86
N ILE A 106 6.32 -10.95 12.79
CA ILE A 106 7.10 -10.18 13.75
C ILE A 106 8.13 -9.28 13.03
N ALA A 107 8.80 -9.80 12.01
CA ALA A 107 9.76 -9.03 11.23
C ALA A 107 9.08 -7.91 10.41
N ALA A 108 7.94 -8.18 9.76
CA ALA A 108 7.17 -7.16 9.05
C ALA A 108 6.68 -6.05 10.00
N THR A 109 6.24 -6.41 11.21
CA THR A 109 5.88 -5.43 12.24
C THR A 109 7.10 -4.63 12.69
N ARG A 110 8.28 -5.23 12.83
CA ARG A 110 9.51 -4.48 13.14
C ARG A 110 9.86 -3.46 12.05
N ASP A 111 9.80 -3.86 10.77
CA ASP A 111 10.03 -2.92 9.65
C ASP A 111 9.02 -1.78 9.63
N TYR A 112 7.75 -2.09 9.94
CA TYR A 112 6.68 -1.09 10.05
C TYR A 112 7.01 -0.07 11.14
N LEU A 113 7.36 -0.55 12.33
CA LEU A 113 7.70 0.28 13.49
C LEU A 113 8.98 1.09 13.30
N ALA A 114 9.99 0.53 12.63
CA ALA A 114 11.28 1.19 12.42
C ALA A 114 11.14 2.54 11.70
N THR A 115 10.17 2.64 10.79
CA THR A 115 9.93 3.87 10.02
C THR A 115 9.09 4.91 10.77
N VAL A 116 8.37 4.53 11.85
CA VAL A 116 7.58 5.47 12.67
C VAL A 116 8.48 6.54 13.29
N ALA A 117 9.70 6.17 13.69
CA ALA A 117 10.68 7.11 14.24
C ALA A 117 11.15 8.17 13.22
N ALA A 118 10.91 7.95 11.92
CA ALA A 118 11.25 8.89 10.85
C ALA A 118 10.05 9.74 10.38
N SER A 119 8.90 9.61 11.05
CA SER A 119 7.64 10.29 10.72
C SER A 119 7.41 11.57 11.54
N PRO A 120 6.41 12.40 11.17
CA PRO A 120 5.98 13.53 12.00
C PRO A 120 5.56 13.12 13.41
N PRO A 121 5.71 13.99 14.43
CA PRO A 121 5.39 13.67 15.83
C PRO A 121 3.97 13.13 16.05
N ASP A 122 2.97 13.68 15.35
CA ASP A 122 1.56 13.34 15.53
C ASP A 122 1.09 12.22 14.58
N ILE A 123 1.99 11.45 13.96
CA ILE A 123 1.61 10.48 12.92
C ILE A 123 0.62 9.40 13.40
N LEU A 124 0.56 9.15 14.71
CA LEU A 124 -0.35 8.17 15.33
C LEU A 124 -1.72 8.75 15.73
N ALA A 125 -1.92 10.06 15.62
CA ALA A 125 -3.19 10.68 15.98
C ALA A 125 -4.30 10.24 15.03
N ALA A 126 -5.48 9.96 15.58
CA ALA A 126 -6.64 9.58 14.77
C ALA A 126 -6.98 10.71 13.78
N GLY A 127 -7.22 10.33 12.52
CA GLY A 127 -7.49 11.29 11.43
C GLY A 127 -6.24 11.84 10.74
N ASN A 128 -5.02 11.55 11.22
CA ASN A 128 -3.78 11.86 10.50
C ASN A 128 -3.49 10.82 9.40
N ASP A 129 -4.45 10.71 8.47
CA ASP A 129 -4.39 9.84 7.29
C ASP A 129 -3.60 10.51 6.15
N TYR A 130 -3.88 10.11 4.89
CA TYR A 130 -3.25 10.70 3.72
C TYR A 130 -3.46 12.22 3.63
N SER A 131 -4.55 12.75 4.16
CA SER A 131 -4.87 14.19 4.20
C SER A 131 -3.92 14.96 5.11
N TYR A 132 -3.20 14.27 5.99
CA TYR A 132 -2.12 14.84 6.81
C TYR A 132 -0.74 14.62 6.17
N THR A 133 -0.44 13.40 5.70
CA THR A 133 0.91 13.05 5.23
C THR A 133 1.21 13.53 3.81
N LEU A 134 0.26 13.44 2.88
CA LEU A 134 0.49 13.80 1.48
C LEU A 134 0.76 15.30 1.30
N PRO A 135 0.03 16.22 1.95
CA PRO A 135 0.35 17.65 1.87
C PRO A 135 1.78 17.99 2.35
N LEU A 136 2.30 17.30 3.37
CA LEU A 136 3.69 17.49 3.81
C LEU A 136 4.68 17.11 2.71
N PHE A 137 4.44 15.99 2.01
CA PHE A 137 5.29 15.57 0.90
C PHE A 137 5.24 16.58 -0.25
N LEU A 138 4.03 16.99 -0.64
CA LEU A 138 3.82 17.97 -1.71
C LEU A 138 4.44 19.33 -1.39
N GLN A 139 4.46 19.74 -0.12
CA GLN A 139 5.15 20.95 0.36
C GLN A 139 6.68 20.79 0.42
N GLY A 140 7.22 19.62 0.08
CA GLY A 140 8.66 19.34 0.13
C GLY A 140 9.21 19.09 1.53
N LYS A 141 8.35 18.82 2.52
CA LYS A 141 8.70 18.58 3.93
C LYS A 141 9.00 17.12 4.27
N GLY A 142 9.20 16.27 3.26
CA GLY A 142 9.67 14.92 3.51
C GLY A 142 10.38 14.28 2.34
N PHE A 143 11.06 13.17 2.64
CA PHE A 143 11.86 12.42 1.67
C PHE A 143 11.05 11.36 0.93
N ALA A 144 10.26 10.57 1.65
CA ALA A 144 9.49 9.47 1.08
C ALA A 144 8.02 9.52 1.50
N THR A 145 7.12 9.10 0.60
CA THR A 145 5.73 8.79 0.94
C THR A 145 5.31 7.51 0.20
N ILE A 146 4.51 6.68 0.88
CA ILE A 146 3.81 5.58 0.23
C ILE A 146 2.34 6.00 0.18
N ILE A 147 1.76 6.04 -1.01
CA ILE A 147 0.36 6.42 -1.23
C ILE A 147 -0.07 5.93 -2.62
N THR A 148 -1.31 6.19 -3.01
CA THR A 148 -1.85 5.77 -4.31
C THR A 148 -1.18 6.52 -5.48
N LEU A 149 -1.40 6.01 -6.70
CA LEU A 149 -0.84 6.60 -7.90
C LEU A 149 -1.34 8.04 -8.13
N ALA A 150 -2.51 8.40 -7.58
CA ALA A 150 -3.12 9.73 -7.69
C ALA A 150 -2.18 10.86 -7.22
N ALA A 151 -1.27 10.57 -6.29
CA ALA A 151 -0.27 11.53 -5.85
C ALA A 151 0.62 12.05 -6.98
N ALA A 152 0.91 11.24 -8.01
CA ALA A 152 1.67 11.68 -9.18
C ALA A 152 1.01 12.88 -9.89
N LYS A 153 -0.32 12.91 -9.98
CA LYS A 153 -1.05 14.04 -10.55
C LYS A 153 -0.79 15.34 -9.80
N LEU A 154 -0.79 15.26 -8.47
CA LEU A 154 -0.55 16.39 -7.58
C LEU A 154 0.92 16.82 -7.61
N ILE A 155 1.84 15.85 -7.61
CA ILE A 155 3.28 16.07 -7.75
C ILE A 155 3.59 16.82 -9.06
N ASN A 156 2.92 16.46 -10.15
CA ASN A 156 3.17 17.02 -11.49
C ASN A 156 2.50 18.37 -11.74
N GLN A 157 1.68 18.87 -10.81
CA GLN A 157 1.05 20.18 -10.93
C GLN A 157 2.10 21.28 -11.10
N PRO A 158 1.89 22.29 -11.98
CA PRO A 158 2.87 23.34 -12.24
C PRO A 158 3.38 24.08 -10.98
N HIS A 159 2.51 24.22 -9.97
CA HIS A 159 2.79 24.91 -8.72
C HIS A 159 3.33 24.00 -7.60
N SER A 160 3.48 22.70 -7.86
CA SER A 160 3.98 21.74 -6.86
C SER A 160 5.48 21.97 -6.58
N PRO A 161 5.88 22.24 -5.32
CA PRO A 161 7.28 22.40 -4.93
C PRO A 161 8.19 21.21 -5.26
N VAL A 162 7.59 20.01 -5.38
CA VAL A 162 8.26 18.75 -5.68
C VAL A 162 8.14 18.31 -7.15
N ARG A 163 7.55 19.14 -8.02
CA ARG A 163 7.49 18.86 -9.46
C ARG A 163 8.90 18.70 -10.03
N GLY A 164 9.13 17.60 -10.76
CA GLY A 164 10.45 17.26 -11.32
C GLY A 164 11.51 16.86 -10.28
N LYS A 165 11.13 16.78 -8.99
CA LYS A 165 12.02 16.40 -7.89
C LYS A 165 11.61 15.09 -7.22
N ALA A 166 10.42 14.57 -7.54
CA ALA A 166 9.93 13.30 -7.03
C ALA A 166 9.84 12.25 -8.14
N ILE A 167 10.12 11.00 -7.80
CA ILE A 167 10.01 9.83 -8.66
C ILE A 167 9.15 8.77 -7.98
N ALA A 168 8.40 8.00 -8.78
CA ALA A 168 7.83 6.74 -8.32
C ALA A 168 8.86 5.63 -8.51
N VAL A 169 8.93 4.69 -7.57
CA VAL A 169 9.85 3.55 -7.62
C VAL A 169 9.12 2.25 -7.25
N PRO A 170 9.63 1.08 -7.67
CA PRO A 170 9.08 -0.20 -7.24
C PRO A 170 9.02 -0.31 -5.71
N MET A 171 7.98 -0.95 -5.20
CA MET A 171 7.84 -1.20 -3.76
C MET A 171 9.04 -2.00 -3.24
N PRO A 172 9.62 -1.67 -2.07
CA PRO A 172 10.68 -2.48 -1.49
C PRO A 172 10.21 -3.91 -1.20
N GLY A 173 11.17 -4.84 -1.23
CA GLY A 173 10.93 -6.25 -1.01
C GLY A 173 11.74 -6.85 0.13
N ASN A 174 11.77 -8.17 0.17
CA ASN A 174 12.68 -8.94 1.01
C ASN A 174 13.45 -9.96 0.16
N ARG A 175 14.70 -10.24 0.51
CA ARG A 175 15.47 -11.32 -0.12
C ARG A 175 15.15 -12.65 0.57
N ILE A 176 14.65 -13.62 -0.18
CA ILE A 176 14.30 -14.96 0.29
C ILE A 176 15.04 -15.97 -0.59
N GLY A 177 16.01 -16.68 0.00
CA GLY A 177 16.87 -17.60 -0.76
C GLY A 177 17.62 -16.91 -1.91
N GLY A 178 18.08 -15.67 -1.70
CA GLY A 178 18.76 -14.85 -2.72
C GLY A 178 17.84 -14.14 -3.73
N THR A 179 16.57 -14.57 -3.86
CA THR A 179 15.59 -13.93 -4.74
C THR A 179 14.94 -12.73 -4.05
N LEU A 180 14.85 -11.59 -4.73
CA LEU A 180 14.11 -10.43 -4.24
C LEU A 180 12.62 -10.58 -4.49
N VAL A 181 11.82 -10.60 -3.43
CA VAL A 181 10.36 -10.72 -3.47
C VAL A 181 9.75 -9.37 -3.12
N ARG A 182 9.06 -8.76 -4.09
CA ARG A 182 8.31 -7.50 -3.93
C ARG A 182 6.82 -7.79 -3.96
N ARG A 183 6.03 -7.03 -3.21
CA ARG A 183 4.57 -7.09 -3.30
C ARG A 183 3.99 -5.68 -3.32
N GLY A 184 3.15 -5.41 -4.31
CA GLY A 184 2.22 -4.27 -4.26
C GLY A 184 0.97 -4.66 -3.46
N ALA A 185 0.17 -3.69 -3.08
CA ALA A 185 -1.16 -3.91 -2.53
C ALA A 185 -2.08 -2.77 -2.93
N LEU A 186 -3.36 -3.07 -3.06
CA LEU A 186 -4.42 -2.07 -3.05
C LEU A 186 -4.56 -1.55 -1.62
N ILE A 187 -4.32 -0.25 -1.42
CA ILE A 187 -4.40 0.39 -0.09
C ILE A 187 -5.68 1.19 0.09
N TYR A 188 -6.43 1.45 -0.99
CA TYR A 188 -7.82 1.87 -0.96
C TYR A 188 -8.58 1.12 -2.07
N GLY A 189 -9.74 1.60 -2.47
CA GLY A 189 -10.46 1.06 -3.61
C GLY A 189 -11.92 1.48 -3.64
N ASN A 190 -12.30 2.26 -4.65
CA ASN A 190 -13.68 2.62 -4.89
C ASN A 190 -14.33 1.70 -5.93
N ASN A 191 -15.47 1.13 -5.55
CA ASN A 191 -16.24 0.22 -6.38
C ASN A 191 -17.68 0.71 -6.49
N LEU A 192 -18.28 0.59 -7.66
CA LEU A 192 -19.71 0.84 -7.86
C LEU A 192 -20.47 -0.43 -7.48
N VAL A 193 -21.40 -0.31 -6.54
CA VAL A 193 -22.16 -1.45 -6.01
C VAL A 193 -23.64 -1.27 -6.31
N VAL A 194 -24.28 -2.31 -6.86
CA VAL A 194 -25.73 -2.36 -7.04
C VAL A 194 -26.37 -3.16 -5.89
N PRO A 195 -27.13 -2.52 -4.99
CA PRO A 195 -27.79 -3.22 -3.89
C PRO A 195 -28.78 -4.27 -4.38
N ARG A 196 -28.83 -5.41 -3.68
CA ARG A 196 -29.75 -6.52 -4.03
C ARG A 196 -31.22 -6.09 -4.11
N ARG A 197 -31.62 -5.13 -3.27
CA ARG A 197 -32.99 -4.61 -3.14
C ARG A 197 -33.24 -3.31 -3.91
N ALA A 198 -32.31 -2.86 -4.76
CA ALA A 198 -32.52 -1.66 -5.56
C ALA A 198 -33.75 -1.82 -6.49
N PRO A 199 -34.60 -0.78 -6.63
CA PRO A 199 -35.81 -0.87 -7.45
C PRO A 199 -35.50 -0.97 -8.95
N ASN A 200 -34.43 -0.31 -9.41
CA ASN A 200 -34.05 -0.23 -10.83
C ASN A 200 -32.66 -0.85 -11.10
N LYS A 201 -32.48 -2.12 -10.74
CA LYS A 201 -31.17 -2.82 -10.82
C LYS A 201 -30.54 -2.81 -12.22
N ALA A 202 -31.34 -2.99 -13.27
CA ALA A 202 -30.85 -3.02 -14.64
C ALA A 202 -30.27 -1.64 -15.03
N LEU A 203 -30.99 -0.56 -14.75
CA LEU A 203 -30.51 0.80 -15.02
C LEU A 203 -29.27 1.14 -14.19
N ALA A 204 -29.24 0.77 -12.91
CA ALA A 204 -28.07 0.97 -12.05
C ALA A 204 -26.84 0.22 -12.56
N PHE A 205 -27.02 -1.03 -13.02
CA PHE A 205 -25.95 -1.81 -13.63
C PHE A 205 -25.46 -1.20 -14.95
N LEU A 206 -26.37 -0.81 -15.84
CA LEU A 206 -26.02 -0.14 -17.10
C LEU A 206 -25.29 1.19 -16.87
N PHE A 207 -25.71 1.97 -15.88
CA PHE A 207 -25.01 3.19 -15.49
C PHE A 207 -23.60 2.90 -14.98
N ALA A 208 -23.42 1.89 -14.13
CA ALA A 208 -22.10 1.52 -13.63
C ALA A 208 -21.19 0.98 -14.74
N MET A 209 -21.73 0.22 -15.70
CA MET A 209 -21.02 -0.21 -16.90
C MET A 209 -20.63 0.97 -17.78
N TRP A 210 -21.54 1.91 -18.03
CA TRP A 210 -21.26 3.13 -18.81
C TRP A 210 -20.20 4.00 -18.12
N LEU A 211 -20.32 4.25 -16.82
CA LEU A 211 -19.37 5.09 -16.07
C LEU A 211 -17.96 4.49 -16.06
N THR A 212 -17.87 3.17 -15.99
CA THR A 212 -16.59 2.46 -15.99
C THR A 212 -16.14 2.02 -17.38
N ASP A 213 -16.86 2.34 -18.45
CA ASP A 213 -16.48 2.01 -19.83
C ASP A 213 -15.11 2.62 -20.18
N PRO A 214 -14.20 1.93 -20.90
CA PRO A 214 -12.86 2.42 -21.22
C PRO A 214 -12.81 3.83 -21.82
N ASP A 215 -13.79 4.22 -22.64
CA ASP A 215 -13.83 5.54 -23.26
C ASP A 215 -14.35 6.62 -22.30
N ASN A 216 -15.25 6.26 -21.38
CA ASN A 216 -15.79 7.19 -20.39
C ASN A 216 -14.86 7.36 -19.19
N SER A 217 -14.32 6.25 -18.68
CA SER A 217 -13.50 6.22 -17.46
C SER A 217 -12.21 7.03 -17.61
N ARG A 218 -11.61 7.05 -18.81
CA ARG A 218 -10.41 7.85 -19.08
C ARG A 218 -10.62 9.35 -18.86
N HIS A 219 -11.86 9.86 -18.98
CA HIS A 219 -12.14 11.26 -18.70
C HIS A 219 -11.94 11.59 -17.22
N SER A 220 -12.40 10.71 -16.32
CA SER A 220 -12.22 10.85 -14.88
C SER A 220 -10.76 10.64 -14.48
N VAL A 221 -10.14 9.56 -14.97
CA VAL A 221 -8.74 9.24 -14.65
C VAL A 221 -7.79 10.32 -15.20
N GLY A 222 -8.09 10.92 -16.35
CA GLY A 222 -7.31 11.99 -16.97
C GLY A 222 -7.53 13.40 -16.38
N VAL A 223 -8.29 13.56 -15.29
CA VAL A 223 -8.43 14.87 -14.62
C VAL A 223 -7.16 15.17 -13.80
N ARG A 224 -6.44 16.24 -14.16
CA ARG A 224 -5.17 16.65 -13.52
C ARG A 224 -5.27 16.87 -12.01
N GLY A 225 -6.39 17.40 -11.51
CA GLY A 225 -6.62 17.62 -10.08
C GLY A 225 -7.47 16.54 -9.40
N GLY A 226 -7.85 15.48 -10.13
CA GLY A 226 -8.71 14.42 -9.61
C GLY A 226 -7.92 13.30 -8.95
N PHE A 227 -8.58 12.48 -8.14
CA PHE A 227 -7.95 11.38 -7.40
C PHE A 227 -8.19 9.99 -7.99
N ALA A 228 -9.05 9.86 -9.00
CA ALA A 228 -9.34 8.56 -9.62
C ALA A 228 -8.10 8.00 -10.34
N ASP A 229 -7.70 6.79 -9.99
CA ASP A 229 -6.53 6.11 -10.53
C ASP A 229 -6.83 5.14 -11.68
N PRO A 230 -5.83 4.78 -12.49
CA PRO A 230 -5.97 3.75 -13.50
C PRO A 230 -6.44 2.41 -12.93
N TYR A 231 -7.65 1.97 -13.30
CA TYR A 231 -8.19 0.64 -12.98
C TYR A 231 -8.45 -0.25 -14.22
N ARG A 232 -8.02 0.18 -15.40
CA ARG A 232 -8.06 -0.58 -16.66
C ARG A 232 -6.71 -0.52 -17.35
N LEU A 233 -6.34 -1.59 -18.05
CA LEU A 233 -5.09 -1.63 -18.81
C LEU A 233 -5.02 -0.51 -19.87
N THR A 234 -6.15 -0.21 -20.52
CA THR A 234 -6.24 0.87 -21.52
C THR A 234 -5.91 2.26 -20.96
N HIS A 235 -6.07 2.48 -19.65
CA HIS A 235 -5.69 3.76 -19.04
C HIS A 235 -4.18 4.00 -19.05
N PHE A 236 -3.37 2.94 -18.98
CA PHE A 236 -1.90 3.07 -18.99
C PHE A 236 -1.34 3.47 -20.35
N ASP A 237 -2.12 3.28 -21.41
CA ASP A 237 -1.76 3.56 -22.80
C ASP A 237 -2.38 4.89 -23.30
N ASP A 238 -3.33 5.48 -22.56
CA ASP A 238 -3.99 6.73 -22.96
C ASP A 238 -3.00 7.92 -22.92
N PRO A 239 -2.83 8.68 -24.01
CA PRO A 239 -1.84 9.77 -24.07
C PRO A 239 -2.05 10.87 -23.02
N ARG A 240 -3.31 11.22 -22.73
CA ARG A 240 -3.61 12.25 -21.73
C ARG A 240 -3.30 11.74 -20.33
N ILE A 241 -3.67 10.50 -20.01
CA ILE A 241 -3.33 9.90 -18.71
C ILE A 241 -1.81 9.82 -18.55
N ARG A 242 -1.09 9.39 -19.59
CA ARG A 242 0.39 9.36 -19.60
C ARG A 242 1.01 10.72 -19.34
N GLU A 243 0.48 11.78 -19.96
CA GLU A 243 0.94 13.14 -19.72
C GLU A 243 0.67 13.61 -18.29
N VAL A 244 -0.52 13.33 -17.75
CA VAL A 244 -0.96 13.80 -16.43
C VAL A 244 -0.17 13.14 -15.28
N TYR A 245 0.08 11.83 -15.38
CA TYR A 245 0.79 11.08 -14.35
C TYR A 245 2.32 11.06 -14.52
N SER A 246 2.85 11.39 -15.71
CA SER A 246 4.19 11.02 -16.20
C SER A 246 4.27 9.55 -16.65
N PRO A 247 4.79 9.28 -17.88
CA PRO A 247 5.07 7.93 -18.36
C PRO A 247 5.81 7.07 -17.34
N ALA A 248 6.90 7.59 -16.77
CA ALA A 248 7.76 6.84 -15.87
C ALA A 248 7.04 6.39 -14.59
N MET A 249 6.13 7.22 -14.04
CA MET A 249 5.41 6.86 -12.82
C MET A 249 4.31 5.82 -13.09
N LEU A 250 3.64 5.91 -14.26
CA LEU A 250 2.68 4.90 -14.69
C LEU A 250 3.32 3.55 -14.98
N ASP A 251 4.48 3.57 -15.64
CA ASP A 251 5.16 2.35 -16.06
C ASP A 251 5.63 1.54 -14.83
N VAL A 252 6.12 2.20 -13.77
CA VAL A 252 6.41 1.57 -12.47
C VAL A 252 5.20 0.82 -11.91
N VAL A 253 4.00 1.41 -11.96
CA VAL A 253 2.78 0.75 -11.47
C VAL A 253 2.40 -0.42 -12.39
N ARG A 254 2.39 -0.21 -13.71
CA ARG A 254 2.05 -1.24 -14.70
C ARG A 254 2.91 -2.49 -14.54
N GLU A 255 4.22 -2.30 -14.39
CA GLU A 255 5.20 -3.38 -14.20
C GLU A 255 5.02 -4.10 -12.86
N GLY A 256 4.56 -3.40 -11.81
CA GLY A 256 4.30 -3.97 -10.49
C GLY A 256 2.96 -4.71 -10.35
N LEU A 257 2.01 -4.52 -11.27
CA LEU A 257 0.67 -5.12 -11.18
C LEU A 257 0.67 -6.65 -11.00
N PRO A 258 1.49 -7.45 -11.73
CA PRO A 258 1.51 -8.91 -11.56
C PRO A 258 1.90 -9.37 -10.15
N GLU A 259 2.63 -8.55 -9.40
CA GLU A 259 3.09 -8.84 -8.04
C GLU A 259 2.18 -8.23 -6.95
N THR A 260 1.03 -7.67 -7.31
CA THR A 260 0.11 -7.02 -6.37
C THR A 260 -0.77 -8.05 -5.67
N VAL A 261 -0.79 -8.02 -4.33
CA VAL A 261 -1.71 -8.86 -3.54
C VAL A 261 -3.09 -8.22 -3.43
N PRO A 262 -4.15 -9.02 -3.21
CA PRO A 262 -5.48 -8.50 -2.92
C PRO A 262 -5.50 -7.57 -1.70
N ALA A 263 -6.44 -6.62 -1.69
CA ALA A 263 -6.69 -5.75 -0.55
C ALA A 263 -7.32 -6.51 0.63
N GLY A 264 -7.04 -6.04 1.85
CA GLY A 264 -7.71 -6.52 3.06
C GLY A 264 -7.42 -7.99 3.39
N ILE A 265 -8.41 -8.64 3.98
CA ILE A 265 -8.36 -10.05 4.44
C ILE A 265 -9.08 -10.96 3.44
N GLY A 266 -10.11 -10.44 2.77
CA GLY A 266 -10.76 -11.11 1.64
C GLY A 266 -11.83 -12.12 2.01
N VAL A 267 -12.30 -12.12 3.26
CA VAL A 267 -13.31 -13.04 3.79
C VAL A 267 -14.38 -12.29 4.59
N PRO A 268 -15.59 -12.84 4.79
CA PRO A 268 -16.60 -12.25 5.66
C PRO A 268 -16.02 -11.90 7.05
N GLY A 269 -16.31 -10.69 7.54
CA GLY A 269 -15.72 -10.16 8.77
C GLY A 269 -14.46 -9.31 8.56
N ASP A 270 -14.07 -9.06 7.30
CA ASP A 270 -12.86 -8.31 6.90
C ASP A 270 -12.53 -7.10 7.79
N ALA A 271 -13.50 -6.19 8.00
CA ALA A 271 -13.32 -5.01 8.83
C ALA A 271 -12.94 -5.32 10.28
N ALA A 272 -13.49 -6.40 10.86
CA ALA A 272 -13.17 -6.82 12.23
C ALA A 272 -11.73 -7.36 12.34
N TYR A 273 -11.30 -8.15 11.35
CA TYR A 273 -9.92 -8.63 11.29
C TYR A 273 -8.93 -7.47 11.12
N LEU A 274 -9.21 -6.54 10.20
CA LEU A 274 -8.37 -5.36 10.00
C LEU A 274 -8.33 -4.46 11.24
N ALA A 275 -9.48 -4.21 11.89
CA ALA A 275 -9.53 -3.45 13.14
C ALA A 275 -8.71 -4.10 14.26
N ALA A 276 -8.75 -5.43 14.39
CA ALA A 276 -7.93 -6.16 15.35
C ALA A 276 -6.43 -5.96 15.08
N LEU A 277 -6.00 -6.08 13.83
CA LEU A 277 -4.61 -5.85 13.42
C LEU A 277 -4.18 -4.41 13.67
N SER A 278 -4.96 -3.45 13.15
CA SER A 278 -4.73 -2.02 13.30
C SER A 278 -4.57 -1.59 14.75
N THR A 279 -5.43 -2.09 15.63
CA THR A 279 -5.36 -1.78 17.07
C THR A 279 -4.01 -2.21 17.64
N GLN A 280 -3.55 -3.43 17.34
CA GLN A 280 -2.28 -3.91 17.88
C GLN A 280 -1.06 -3.22 17.23
N LEU A 281 -1.13 -2.89 15.93
CA LEU A 281 -0.09 -2.11 15.25
C LEU A 281 0.05 -0.73 15.88
N TRP A 282 -1.07 -0.05 16.15
CA TRP A 282 -1.06 1.27 16.79
C TRP A 282 -0.49 1.22 18.21
N GLN A 283 -0.88 0.21 19.02
CA GLN A 283 -0.31 0.01 20.36
C GLN A 283 1.20 -0.23 20.31
N ALA A 284 1.68 -0.99 19.33
CA ALA A 284 3.11 -1.23 19.15
C ALA A 284 3.85 0.03 18.68
N ALA A 285 3.25 0.81 17.77
CA ALA A 285 3.81 2.07 17.29
C ALA A 285 3.89 3.13 18.40
N ALA A 286 2.94 3.11 19.33
CA ALA A 286 2.96 3.92 20.54
C ALA A 286 3.92 3.41 21.63
N GLY A 287 4.70 2.35 21.37
CA GLY A 287 5.66 1.76 22.31
C GLY A 287 5.03 0.99 23.48
N LYS A 288 3.71 0.73 23.45
CA LYS A 288 2.98 0.10 24.56
C LYS A 288 3.12 -1.42 24.57
N ILE A 289 3.38 -2.03 23.42
CA ILE A 289 3.63 -3.47 23.27
C ILE A 289 4.73 -3.73 22.23
N SER A 290 5.38 -4.89 22.34
CA SER A 290 6.34 -5.35 21.33
C SER A 290 5.65 -5.82 20.06
N ALA A 291 6.41 -5.87 18.95
CA ALA A 291 5.97 -6.49 17.70
C ALA A 291 5.44 -7.92 17.88
N ALA A 292 6.10 -8.72 18.74
CA ALA A 292 5.69 -10.10 19.03
C ALA A 292 4.37 -10.17 19.81
N GLN A 293 4.17 -9.27 20.78
CA GLN A 293 2.89 -9.17 21.48
C GLN A 293 1.77 -8.72 20.54
N ALA A 294 2.06 -7.77 19.62
CA ALA A 294 1.08 -7.30 18.65
C ALA A 294 0.60 -8.45 17.74
N MET A 295 1.52 -9.19 17.13
CA MET A 295 1.15 -10.30 16.24
C MET A 295 0.40 -11.42 16.96
N ARG A 296 0.84 -11.80 18.17
CA ARG A 296 0.15 -12.80 18.99
C ARG A 296 -1.29 -12.40 19.33
N ARG A 297 -1.49 -11.16 19.79
CA ARG A 297 -2.82 -10.64 20.13
C ARG A 297 -3.72 -10.55 18.90
N THR A 298 -3.17 -10.13 17.76
CA THR A 298 -3.92 -10.12 16.50
C THR A 298 -4.31 -11.55 16.09
N ALA A 299 -3.41 -12.52 16.15
CA ALA A 299 -3.71 -13.91 15.80
C ALA A 299 -4.81 -14.51 16.70
N GLN A 300 -4.76 -14.26 18.01
CA GLN A 300 -5.82 -14.68 18.95
C GLN A 300 -7.18 -14.04 18.64
N ALA A 301 -7.20 -12.76 18.30
CA ALA A 301 -8.41 -12.07 17.89
C ALA A 301 -8.96 -12.63 16.58
N TRP A 302 -8.09 -12.91 15.61
CA TRP A 302 -8.46 -13.48 14.31
C TRP A 302 -9.04 -14.89 14.43
N GLU A 303 -8.54 -15.74 15.35
CA GLU A 303 -9.15 -17.04 15.66
C GLU A 303 -10.60 -16.85 16.17
N THR A 304 -10.81 -15.94 17.12
CA THR A 304 -12.16 -15.62 17.64
C THR A 304 -13.11 -15.15 16.54
N ILE A 305 -12.64 -14.25 15.66
CA ILE A 305 -13.44 -13.74 14.53
C ILE A 305 -13.74 -14.88 13.55
N THR A 306 -12.77 -15.74 13.25
CA THR A 306 -12.95 -16.91 12.38
C THR A 306 -14.06 -17.83 12.89
N GLU A 307 -14.06 -18.13 14.20
CA GLU A 307 -15.11 -18.95 14.81
C GLU A 307 -16.49 -18.28 14.77
N SER A 308 -16.57 -16.98 15.07
CA SER A 308 -17.84 -16.25 15.04
C SER A 308 -18.52 -16.21 13.66
N HIS A 309 -17.73 -16.31 12.59
CA HIS A 309 -18.21 -16.37 11.20
C HIS A 309 -18.35 -17.80 10.65
N GLY A 310 -18.03 -18.81 11.47
CA GLY A 310 -18.02 -20.23 11.12
C GLY A 310 -16.78 -20.63 10.33
N ARG A 311 -15.88 -21.41 10.94
CA ARG A 311 -14.59 -21.80 10.35
C ARG A 311 -14.72 -22.48 8.99
N GLU A 312 -15.65 -23.41 8.80
CA GLU A 312 -15.83 -24.10 7.52
C GLU A 312 -16.20 -23.13 6.38
N SER A 313 -17.09 -22.18 6.65
CA SER A 313 -17.44 -21.12 5.70
C SER A 313 -16.23 -20.26 5.38
N GLN A 314 -15.47 -19.86 6.40
CA GLN A 314 -14.25 -19.07 6.23
C GLN A 314 -13.20 -19.80 5.39
N ILE A 315 -13.00 -21.11 5.59
CA ILE A 315 -12.10 -21.94 4.76
C ILE A 315 -12.54 -21.88 3.29
N ALA A 316 -13.83 -22.01 3.01
CA ALA A 316 -14.34 -21.92 1.64
C ALA A 316 -14.11 -20.53 1.01
N HIS A 317 -14.30 -19.45 1.76
CA HIS A 317 -14.00 -18.09 1.31
C HIS A 317 -12.51 -17.88 1.06
N TRP A 318 -11.66 -18.30 2.00
CA TRP A 318 -10.20 -18.18 1.92
C TRP A 318 -9.61 -18.93 0.73
N ARG A 319 -10.05 -20.17 0.48
CA ARG A 319 -9.65 -20.93 -0.72
C ARG A 319 -9.99 -20.21 -2.02
N ARG A 320 -11.10 -19.47 -2.08
CA ARG A 320 -11.44 -18.65 -3.24
C ARG A 320 -10.54 -17.41 -3.34
N HIS A 321 -10.33 -16.75 -2.21
CA HIS A 321 -9.54 -15.52 -2.16
C HIS A 321 -8.07 -15.74 -2.51
N ARG A 322 -7.45 -16.85 -2.07
CA ARG A 322 -6.06 -17.20 -2.39
C ARG A 322 -5.76 -17.31 -3.88
N ARG A 323 -6.77 -17.59 -4.72
CA ARG A 323 -6.60 -17.64 -6.18
C ARG A 323 -6.36 -16.27 -6.81
N LEU A 324 -6.60 -15.19 -6.07
CA LEU A 324 -6.35 -13.82 -6.50
C LEU A 324 -4.91 -13.37 -6.20
N TYR A 325 -4.11 -14.17 -5.48
CA TYR A 325 -2.71 -13.84 -5.19
C TYR A 325 -1.82 -14.11 -6.42
N PRO A 326 -0.69 -13.37 -6.54
CA PRO A 326 0.30 -13.59 -7.60
C PRO A 326 0.71 -15.07 -7.75
N GLY A 327 0.76 -15.57 -8.99
CA GLY A 327 1.17 -16.94 -9.30
C GLY A 327 0.20 -18.05 -8.85
N ALA A 328 -0.91 -17.74 -8.19
CA ALA A 328 -1.85 -18.76 -7.70
C ALA A 328 -2.70 -19.42 -8.80
N MET A 329 -2.79 -18.82 -10.00
CA MET A 329 -3.50 -19.41 -11.15
C MET A 329 -2.60 -20.25 -12.06
N GLU A 330 -1.27 -20.12 -11.97
CA GLU A 330 -0.35 -20.89 -12.82
C GLU A 330 -0.21 -22.36 -12.36
N THR A 331 -0.50 -22.65 -11.09
CA THR A 331 -0.47 -24.02 -10.53
C THR A 331 -1.78 -24.81 -10.73
N ALA A 332 -2.78 -24.22 -11.38
CA ALA A 332 -4.11 -24.80 -11.58
C ALA A 332 -4.40 -25.19 -13.05
N ARG A 333 -3.38 -25.24 -13.91
CA ARG A 333 -3.49 -25.70 -15.30
C ARG A 333 -2.75 -27.01 -15.52
#